data_AF-A0A1V4DW54-F1
#
_entry.id   AF-A0A1V4DW54-F1
#
_cell.length_a   1.000
_cell.length_b   1.000
_cell.length_c   1.000
_cell.angle_alpha   90.00
_cell.angle_beta   90.00
_cell.angle_gamma   90.00
#
_symmetry.space_group_name_H-M   'P 1'
#
loop_
_entity.id
_entity.type
_entity.pdbx_description
1 polymer ?
#
loop_
_entity_poly.entity_id
_entity_poly.type
_entity_poly.pdbx_seq_one_letter_code
_entity_poly.pdbx_strand_id
1 'polypeptide(L)'
;MAVQQAPSGWNIYTPHDVPLGERPERVFLSHRNADKPLANAVAQLFDDLGVHYWYDRDDEDTARAAALGLMGDQELVFAIDRGVRHATRMLGLLSNETRGSWWVPYEIGAARALGRQACHVVLDSLRAESLLPEYVRITANFWSVDELVRWAVMLRDGHLHAQPRGLSERSLTALERFVRRRPPEPDIVALSARALSAMEQVLTPATWEVLRLTSEDTFDWLPTNGGFIRDLAYDLLAPLAFLQLNRDRDTSGALAPLSRASDALTRHEYIATIRPSLDYSPYVSSWRHTRYVDQARCWLQGMSTEQLSSRLSRFLLAPGLDGGDRVATKEEFKLEFDRILLSGSQHERRSLGVLINPLFGFTPTTRPVYLRILAIQAKCYGRLTGGYLSGLFGDDVRAAAERFLQPAP
;
A
#
# COMPACT_ATOMS: atom_id res chain seq x y z
N MET A 1 27.43 -40.93 6.40
CA MET A 1 27.24 -40.06 7.59
C MET A 1 25.84 -39.52 7.52
N ALA A 2 25.01 -39.88 8.49
CA ALA A 2 23.62 -39.43 8.55
C ALA A 2 23.59 -37.92 8.82
N VAL A 3 22.87 -37.18 7.97
CA VAL A 3 22.51 -35.79 8.24
C VAL A 3 21.59 -35.81 9.45
N GLN A 4 22.09 -35.40 10.61
CA GLN A 4 21.25 -35.12 11.77
C GLN A 4 20.27 -34.02 11.36
N GLN A 5 18.98 -34.34 11.34
CA GLN A 5 17.94 -33.34 11.26
C GLN A 5 18.08 -32.43 12.48
N ALA A 6 18.29 -31.14 12.24
CA ALA A 6 18.29 -30.13 13.27
C ALA A 6 16.93 -30.15 14.00
N PRO A 7 16.90 -29.94 15.33
CA PRO A 7 15.65 -29.94 16.07
C PRO A 7 14.73 -28.82 15.55
N SER A 8 13.46 -29.15 15.35
CA SER A 8 12.38 -28.21 15.08
C SER A 8 12.30 -27.17 16.22
N GLY A 9 12.83 -25.97 16.02
CA GLY A 9 12.79 -24.96 17.08
C GLY A 9 13.53 -23.64 16.90
N TRP A 10 14.08 -23.31 15.72
CA TRP A 10 14.73 -22.01 15.53
C TRP A 10 14.28 -21.36 14.22
N ASN A 11 13.51 -20.27 14.31
CA ASN A 11 13.19 -19.39 13.18
C ASN A 11 14.38 -18.52 12.74
N ILE A 12 15.57 -18.82 13.27
CA ILE A 12 16.85 -18.17 13.00
C ILE A 12 17.56 -19.03 11.96
N TYR A 13 17.71 -18.52 10.75
CA TYR A 13 18.40 -19.26 9.70
C TYR A 13 19.91 -19.12 9.87
N THR A 14 20.64 -20.24 9.81
CA THR A 14 22.10 -20.21 9.75
C THR A 14 22.57 -19.98 8.30
N PRO A 15 23.74 -19.37 8.07
CA PRO A 15 24.24 -18.99 6.74
C PRO A 15 24.39 -20.15 5.73
N HIS A 16 24.35 -21.39 6.20
CA HIS A 16 24.53 -22.59 5.39
C HIS A 16 23.22 -23.14 4.82
N ASP A 17 22.07 -22.58 5.19
CA ASP A 17 20.78 -23.15 4.87
C ASP A 17 20.05 -22.37 3.75
N VAL A 18 19.94 -23.07 2.62
CA VAL A 18 19.01 -22.92 1.49
C VAL A 18 19.63 -22.40 0.17
N PRO A 19 19.66 -23.25 -0.89
CA PRO A 19 20.01 -22.87 -2.26
C PRO A 19 19.14 -21.72 -2.81
N LEU A 20 19.67 -20.98 -3.78
CA LEU A 20 19.07 -19.77 -4.39
C LEU A 20 17.67 -19.93 -5.02
N GLY A 21 17.15 -21.16 -5.20
CA GLY A 21 15.99 -21.43 -6.06
C GLY A 21 14.61 -21.13 -5.48
N GLU A 22 14.42 -21.30 -4.16
CA GLU A 22 13.13 -21.06 -3.47
C GLU A 22 13.42 -20.60 -2.04
N ARG A 23 13.93 -19.38 -1.89
CA ARG A 23 14.22 -18.86 -0.55
C ARG A 23 12.91 -18.52 0.16
N PRO A 24 12.60 -19.11 1.34
CA PRO A 24 11.49 -18.65 2.14
C PRO A 24 11.67 -17.16 2.48
N GLU A 25 10.57 -16.42 2.67
CA GLU A 25 10.63 -15.02 3.09
C GLU A 25 11.41 -14.92 4.42
N ARG A 26 12.42 -14.03 4.44
CA ARG A 26 13.36 -13.84 5.56
C ARG A 26 13.52 -12.36 5.85
N VAL A 27 13.30 -11.99 7.11
CA VAL A 27 13.35 -10.59 7.55
C VAL A 27 14.66 -10.31 8.28
N PHE A 28 15.41 -9.30 7.86
CA PHE A 28 16.50 -8.74 8.65
C PHE A 28 15.95 -7.69 9.64
N LEU A 29 16.18 -7.87 10.94
CA LEU A 29 15.76 -6.93 11.99
C LEU A 29 16.85 -5.88 12.27
N SER A 30 16.72 -4.71 11.63
CA SER A 30 17.59 -3.57 11.87
C SER A 30 17.03 -2.71 13.01
N HIS A 31 17.86 -2.39 14.00
CA HIS A 31 17.45 -1.61 15.16
C HIS A 31 18.67 -0.98 15.83
N ARG A 32 18.46 0.05 16.66
CA ARG A 32 19.51 0.54 17.55
C ARG A 32 19.50 -0.28 18.84
N ASN A 33 20.64 -0.34 19.55
CA ASN A 33 20.74 -0.99 20.86
C ASN A 33 19.66 -0.54 21.88
N ALA A 34 19.24 0.73 21.85
CA ALA A 34 18.17 1.24 22.70
C ALA A 34 16.78 0.65 22.37
N ASP A 35 16.59 0.19 21.13
CA ASP A 35 15.34 -0.38 20.62
C ASP A 35 15.29 -1.92 20.78
N LYS A 36 16.30 -2.52 21.44
CA LYS A 36 16.34 -3.98 21.72
C LYS A 36 15.06 -4.53 22.35
N PRO A 37 14.41 -3.86 23.32
CA PRO A 37 13.15 -4.34 23.88
C PRO A 37 12.05 -4.50 22.83
N LEU A 38 11.97 -3.60 21.84
CA LEU A 38 11.04 -3.73 20.72
C LEU A 38 11.48 -4.83 19.76
N ALA A 39 12.78 -4.91 19.42
CA ALA A 39 13.31 -5.98 18.57
C ALA A 39 13.00 -7.37 19.12
N ASN A 40 13.12 -7.55 20.44
CA ASN A 40 12.73 -8.77 21.14
C ASN A 40 11.23 -9.09 20.99
N ALA A 41 10.37 -8.08 21.10
CA ALA A 41 8.93 -8.26 20.95
C ALA A 41 8.52 -8.60 19.50
N VAL A 42 9.20 -8.00 18.51
CA VAL A 42 9.01 -8.32 17.09
C VAL A 42 9.52 -9.72 16.76
N ALA A 43 10.69 -10.12 17.31
CA ALA A 43 11.23 -11.47 17.15
C ALA A 43 10.25 -12.52 17.70
N GLN A 44 9.71 -12.30 18.91
CA GLN A 44 8.70 -13.19 19.49
C GLN A 44 7.41 -13.24 18.66
N LEU A 45 6.98 -12.12 18.08
CA LEU A 45 5.85 -12.10 17.15
C LEU A 45 6.13 -12.98 15.92
N PHE A 46 7.32 -12.86 15.34
CA PHE A 46 7.71 -13.68 14.20
C PHE A 46 7.80 -15.16 14.56
N ASP A 47 8.27 -15.48 15.76
CA ASP A 47 8.25 -16.85 16.27
C ASP A 47 6.83 -17.42 16.34
N ASP A 48 5.91 -16.68 16.94
CA ASP A 48 4.49 -17.06 17.05
C ASP A 48 3.84 -17.28 15.67
N LEU A 49 4.26 -16.50 14.67
CA LEU A 49 3.71 -16.56 13.31
C LEU A 49 4.44 -17.54 12.39
N GLY A 50 5.62 -18.05 12.78
CA GLY A 50 6.48 -18.87 11.93
C GLY A 50 7.13 -18.09 10.78
N VAL A 51 7.48 -16.82 11.01
CA VAL A 51 8.21 -15.97 10.06
C VAL A 51 9.70 -16.10 10.33
N HIS A 52 10.50 -16.38 9.29
CA HIS A 52 11.95 -16.45 9.43
C HIS A 52 12.57 -15.06 9.54
N TYR A 53 13.52 -14.90 10.47
CA TYR A 53 14.21 -13.63 10.64
C TYR A 53 15.68 -13.81 11.02
N TRP A 54 16.45 -12.75 10.85
CA TRP A 54 17.81 -12.60 11.38
C TRP A 54 17.81 -11.49 12.41
N TYR A 55 18.37 -11.78 13.58
CA TYR A 55 18.49 -10.88 14.70
C TYR A 55 19.90 -10.99 15.30
N ASP A 56 20.62 -9.87 15.34
CA ASP A 56 22.02 -9.77 15.77
C ASP A 56 22.28 -10.37 17.16
N ARG A 57 21.33 -10.27 18.09
CA ARG A 57 21.38 -10.83 19.44
C ARG A 57 21.62 -12.34 19.43
N ASP A 58 21.07 -13.01 18.43
CA ASP A 58 21.06 -14.46 18.34
C ASP A 58 22.15 -14.99 17.37
N ASP A 59 22.97 -14.10 16.79
CA ASP A 59 24.07 -14.43 15.87
C ASP A 59 25.42 -14.48 16.63
N GLU A 60 25.98 -15.69 16.76
CA GLU A 60 27.21 -15.93 17.52
C GLU A 60 28.45 -15.20 16.96
N ASP A 61 28.49 -14.92 15.65
CA ASP A 61 29.60 -14.21 15.03
C ASP A 61 29.54 -12.72 15.38
N THR A 62 28.34 -12.14 15.36
CA THR A 62 28.10 -10.76 15.81
C THR A 62 28.47 -10.61 17.28
N ALA A 63 28.06 -11.55 18.13
CA ALA A 63 28.39 -11.54 19.55
C ALA A 63 29.91 -11.65 19.80
N ARG A 64 30.60 -12.55 19.09
CA ARG A 64 32.06 -12.70 19.17
C ARG A 64 32.79 -11.46 18.67
N ALA A 65 32.38 -10.91 17.54
CA ALA A 65 33.00 -9.72 16.96
C ALA A 65 32.83 -8.50 17.88
N ALA A 66 31.64 -8.29 18.43
CA ALA A 66 31.38 -7.20 19.38
C ALA A 66 32.25 -7.31 20.65
N ALA A 67 32.53 -8.52 21.12
CA ALA A 67 33.39 -8.75 22.29
C ALA A 67 34.87 -8.38 22.06
N LEU A 68 35.32 -8.30 20.79
CA LEU A 68 36.69 -7.91 20.42
C LEU A 68 36.87 -6.38 20.30
N GLY A 69 35.79 -5.60 20.42
CA GLY A 69 35.83 -4.14 20.27
C GLY A 69 36.36 -3.72 18.89
N LEU A 70 37.25 -2.72 18.84
CA LEU A 70 37.84 -2.20 17.60
C LEU A 70 38.54 -3.27 16.76
N MET A 71 39.05 -4.34 17.38
CA MET A 71 39.71 -5.43 16.65
C MET A 71 38.71 -6.38 15.98
N GLY A 72 37.42 -6.28 16.30
CA GLY A 72 36.33 -7.05 15.69
C GLY A 72 35.44 -6.25 14.76
N ASP A 73 35.74 -4.98 14.48
CA ASP A 73 34.87 -4.12 13.65
C ASP A 73 34.67 -4.71 12.25
N GLN A 74 35.73 -5.30 11.68
CA GLN A 74 35.66 -5.93 10.35
C GLN A 74 34.75 -7.17 10.37
N GLU A 75 34.90 -8.04 11.38
CA GLU A 75 34.07 -9.23 11.58
C GLU A 75 32.61 -8.86 11.84
N LEU A 76 32.36 -7.79 12.59
CA LEU A 76 31.02 -7.28 12.88
C LEU A 76 30.32 -6.82 11.61
N VAL A 77 31.01 -6.00 10.80
CA VAL A 77 30.49 -5.56 9.49
C VAL A 77 30.21 -6.78 8.60
N PHE A 78 31.11 -7.77 8.56
CA PHE A 78 30.89 -8.98 7.76
C PHE A 78 29.68 -9.80 8.23
N ALA A 79 29.46 -9.94 9.54
CA ALA A 79 28.32 -10.67 10.09
C ALA A 79 27.00 -9.96 9.75
N ILE A 80 26.94 -8.63 9.86
CA ILE A 80 25.78 -7.81 9.50
C ILE A 80 25.51 -7.89 7.99
N ASP A 81 26.52 -7.67 7.15
CA ASP A 81 26.39 -7.76 5.69
C ASP A 81 25.91 -9.13 5.26
N ARG A 82 26.33 -10.19 5.96
CA ARG A 82 25.86 -11.54 5.73
C ARG A 82 24.37 -11.64 6.07
N GLY A 83 23.93 -11.18 7.23
CA GLY A 83 22.50 -11.13 7.59
C GLY A 83 21.66 -10.44 6.51
N VAL A 84 22.08 -9.26 6.06
CA VAL A 84 21.40 -8.51 4.99
C VAL A 84 21.38 -9.27 3.66
N ARG A 85 22.49 -9.93 3.28
CA ARG A 85 22.60 -10.70 2.03
C ARG A 85 21.65 -11.90 1.99
N HIS A 86 21.38 -12.53 3.12
CA HIS A 86 20.51 -13.71 3.22
C HIS A 86 19.03 -13.37 3.41
N ALA A 87 18.70 -12.16 3.82
CA ALA A 87 17.33 -11.70 3.94
C ALA A 87 16.69 -11.40 2.56
N THR A 88 15.37 -11.53 2.49
CA THR A 88 14.55 -11.06 1.36
C THR A 88 13.96 -9.69 1.66
N ARG A 89 13.72 -9.41 2.94
CA ARG A 89 13.15 -8.18 3.49
C ARG A 89 14.05 -7.57 4.55
N MET A 90 13.94 -6.27 4.72
CA MET A 90 14.54 -5.55 5.83
C MET A 90 13.44 -4.83 6.61
N LEU A 91 13.40 -5.04 7.94
CA LEU A 91 12.52 -4.34 8.86
C LEU A 91 13.35 -3.45 9.77
N GLY A 92 13.22 -2.13 9.60
CA GLY A 92 13.85 -1.15 10.48
C GLY A 92 12.94 -0.78 11.64
N LEU A 93 13.45 -0.82 12.86
CA LEU A 93 12.75 -0.35 14.06
C LEU A 93 13.20 1.07 14.36
N LEU A 94 12.30 2.04 14.13
CA LEU A 94 12.64 3.47 14.11
C LEU A 94 11.98 4.20 15.28
N SER A 95 12.79 4.61 16.26
CA SER A 95 12.43 5.44 17.40
C SER A 95 13.18 6.78 17.38
N ASN A 96 12.87 7.69 18.31
CA ASN A 96 13.65 8.91 18.46
C ASN A 96 15.14 8.63 18.71
N GLU A 97 15.44 7.52 19.41
CA GLU A 97 16.80 7.07 19.64
C GLU A 97 17.47 6.56 18.36
N THR A 98 16.73 6.19 17.32
CA THR A 98 17.36 5.84 16.03
C THR A 98 17.99 7.06 15.36
N ARG A 99 17.59 8.29 15.72
CA ARG A 99 18.25 9.52 15.24
C ARG A 99 19.69 9.55 15.76
N GLY A 100 20.65 9.61 14.82
CA GLY A 100 22.08 9.54 15.12
C GLY A 100 22.65 8.11 15.18
N SER A 101 21.87 7.09 14.82
CA SER A 101 22.42 5.76 14.52
C SER A 101 23.18 5.80 13.19
N TRP A 102 24.43 5.32 13.18
CA TRP A 102 25.19 5.09 11.93
C TRP A 102 24.86 3.74 11.30
N TRP A 103 24.50 2.75 12.12
CA TRP A 103 24.24 1.37 11.70
C TRP A 103 22.91 1.22 10.95
N VAL A 104 21.81 1.76 11.49
CA VAL A 104 20.48 1.58 10.88
C VAL A 104 20.42 2.15 9.46
N PRO A 105 20.91 3.39 9.18
CA PRO A 105 20.97 3.89 7.80
C PRO A 105 21.89 3.07 6.89
N TYR A 106 23.03 2.59 7.41
CA TYR A 106 23.95 1.72 6.68
C TYR A 106 23.26 0.42 6.24
N GLU A 107 22.57 -0.25 7.16
CA GLU A 107 21.83 -1.50 6.91
C GLU A 107 20.68 -1.29 5.92
N ILE A 108 19.93 -0.20 6.05
CA ILE A 108 18.87 0.18 5.08
C ILE A 108 19.48 0.38 3.69
N GLY A 109 20.60 1.10 3.61
CA GLY A 109 21.31 1.36 2.35
C GLY A 109 21.80 0.07 1.70
N ALA A 110 22.45 -0.80 2.47
CA ALA A 110 22.96 -2.10 2.00
C ALA A 110 21.82 -3.02 1.52
N ALA A 111 20.73 -3.11 2.28
CA ALA A 111 19.55 -3.88 1.90
C ALA A 111 18.96 -3.39 0.58
N ARG A 112 18.80 -2.07 0.41
CA ARG A 112 18.28 -1.47 -0.83
C ARG A 112 19.20 -1.69 -2.01
N ALA A 113 20.52 -1.56 -1.83
CA ALA A 113 21.50 -1.83 -2.88
C ALA A 113 21.45 -3.27 -3.39
N LEU A 114 21.05 -4.22 -2.53
CA LEU A 114 20.82 -5.63 -2.87
C LEU A 114 19.40 -5.93 -3.38
N GLY A 115 18.57 -4.90 -3.60
CA GLY A 115 17.19 -5.05 -4.06
C GLY A 115 16.25 -5.66 -3.03
N ARG A 116 16.60 -5.62 -1.73
CA ARG A 116 15.72 -6.11 -0.66
C ARG A 116 14.62 -5.09 -0.40
N GLN A 117 13.40 -5.57 -0.16
CA GLN A 117 12.29 -4.69 0.18
C GLN A 117 12.43 -4.24 1.63
N ALA A 118 12.60 -2.93 1.83
CA ALA A 118 12.69 -2.31 3.14
C ALA A 118 11.30 -1.84 3.61
N CYS A 119 11.03 -2.04 4.89
CA CYS A 119 9.86 -1.55 5.61
C CYS A 119 10.25 -1.21 7.04
N HIS A 120 9.40 -0.48 7.76
CA HIS A 120 9.76 0.04 9.07
C HIS A 120 8.61 -0.04 10.07
N VAL A 121 8.90 -0.37 11.33
CA VAL A 121 8.01 -0.04 12.45
C VAL A 121 8.43 1.32 12.94
N VAL A 122 7.54 2.30 12.85
CA VAL A 122 7.82 3.67 13.26
C VAL A 122 7.07 3.98 14.54
N LEU A 123 7.84 4.25 15.61
CA LEU A 123 7.27 4.52 16.92
C LEU A 123 6.62 5.90 16.99
N ASP A 124 5.72 6.07 17.96
CA ASP A 124 4.94 7.29 18.14
C ASP A 124 5.80 8.55 18.28
N SER A 125 7.02 8.42 18.80
CA SER A 125 8.01 9.49 18.91
C SER A 125 8.50 10.06 17.57
N LEU A 126 8.26 9.36 16.45
CA LEU A 126 8.68 9.74 15.09
C LEU A 126 7.51 9.99 14.13
N ARG A 127 6.28 10.14 14.63
CA ARG A 127 5.07 10.15 13.78
C ARG A 127 4.93 11.27 12.77
N ALA A 128 5.56 12.43 12.98
CA ALA A 128 5.52 13.46 11.96
C ALA A 128 6.42 13.04 10.79
N GLU A 129 5.85 12.90 9.58
CA GLU A 129 6.60 12.49 8.38
C GLU A 129 7.83 13.37 8.12
N SER A 130 7.76 14.66 8.47
CA SER A 130 8.89 15.61 8.38
C SER A 130 10.12 15.20 9.19
N LEU A 131 9.95 14.27 10.13
CA LEU A 131 11.02 13.75 10.97
C LEU A 131 11.67 12.48 10.42
N LEU A 132 11.11 11.90 9.36
CA LEU A 132 11.63 10.71 8.70
C LEU A 132 12.53 11.10 7.53
N PRO A 133 13.72 10.49 7.39
CA PRO A 133 14.54 10.66 6.21
C PRO A 133 13.81 10.27 4.92
N GLU A 134 14.16 10.90 3.80
CA GLU A 134 13.56 10.67 2.47
C GLU A 134 13.48 9.19 2.11
N TYR A 135 14.55 8.44 2.40
CA TYR A 135 14.65 7.02 2.06
C TYR A 135 13.71 6.13 2.87
N VAL A 136 13.24 6.59 4.04
CA VAL A 136 12.21 5.93 4.87
C VAL A 136 10.81 6.33 4.41
N ARG A 137 10.63 7.58 3.98
CA ARG A 137 9.31 8.08 3.52
C ARG A 137 8.80 7.38 2.26
N ILE A 138 9.71 6.84 1.45
CA ILE A 138 9.37 6.13 0.20
C ILE A 138 9.23 4.61 0.38
N THR A 139 9.37 4.10 1.60
CA THR A 139 9.19 2.68 1.95
C THR A 139 7.95 2.49 2.82
N ALA A 140 7.55 1.24 3.07
CA ALA A 140 6.38 0.95 3.89
C ALA A 140 6.66 1.25 5.37
N ASN A 141 5.77 2.00 6.02
CA ASN A 141 5.89 2.41 7.43
C ASN A 141 4.68 1.92 8.23
N PHE A 142 4.89 1.03 9.19
CA PHE A 142 3.87 0.50 10.08
C PHE A 142 3.77 1.32 11.35
N TRP A 143 2.54 1.71 11.71
CA TRP A 143 2.24 2.61 12.82
C TRP A 143 1.41 1.94 13.91
N SER A 144 1.24 0.63 13.81
CA SER A 144 0.44 -0.17 14.73
C SER A 144 0.84 -1.64 14.71
N VAL A 145 0.49 -2.34 15.79
CA VAL A 145 0.65 -3.80 15.88
C VAL A 145 -0.15 -4.50 14.79
N ASP A 146 -1.37 -4.06 14.52
CA ASP A 146 -2.25 -4.61 13.49
C ASP A 146 -1.58 -4.65 12.12
N GLU A 147 -1.02 -3.51 11.67
CA GLU A 147 -0.32 -3.42 10.38
C GLU A 147 0.92 -4.33 10.32
N LEU A 148 1.72 -4.37 11.39
CA LEU A 148 2.90 -5.23 11.47
C LEU A 148 2.52 -6.71 11.40
N VAL A 149 1.49 -7.13 12.14
CA VAL A 149 1.00 -8.51 12.13
C VAL A 149 0.47 -8.87 10.75
N ARG A 150 -0.30 -7.97 10.11
CA ARG A 150 -0.84 -8.21 8.76
C ARG A 150 0.28 -8.40 7.74
N TRP A 151 1.28 -7.53 7.77
CA TRP A 151 2.44 -7.70 6.90
C TRP A 151 3.19 -9.01 7.19
N ALA A 152 3.43 -9.36 8.46
CA ALA A 152 4.10 -10.62 8.82
C ALA A 152 3.32 -11.86 8.35
N VAL A 153 1.99 -11.85 8.50
CA VAL A 153 1.12 -12.92 7.97
C VAL A 153 1.16 -12.96 6.44
N MET A 154 1.20 -11.81 5.77
CA MET A 154 1.35 -11.75 4.31
C MET A 154 2.66 -12.38 3.81
N LEU A 155 3.76 -12.29 4.57
CA LEU A 155 5.01 -12.96 4.21
C LEU A 155 4.88 -14.48 4.23
N ARG A 156 4.03 -15.02 5.09
CA ARG A 156 3.80 -16.47 5.22
C ARG A 156 2.74 -16.98 4.23
N ASP A 157 1.60 -16.31 4.19
CA ASP A 157 0.39 -16.81 3.52
C ASP A 157 0.11 -16.13 2.17
N GLY A 158 0.85 -15.07 1.84
CA GLY A 158 0.83 -14.45 0.53
C GLY A 158 -0.40 -13.59 0.20
N HIS A 159 -1.19 -13.13 1.18
CA HIS A 159 -2.27 -12.17 0.93
C HIS A 159 -2.76 -11.40 2.18
N LEU A 160 -3.30 -10.20 1.97
CA LEU A 160 -3.77 -9.28 3.04
C LEU A 160 -4.84 -9.88 3.98
N HIS A 161 -5.73 -10.72 3.47
CA HIS A 161 -6.86 -11.30 4.22
C HIS A 161 -6.52 -12.57 5.01
N ALA A 162 -5.25 -12.95 5.06
CA ALA A 162 -4.84 -14.17 5.75
C ALA A 162 -5.01 -14.01 7.26
N GLN A 163 -5.40 -15.11 7.91
CA GLN A 163 -5.68 -15.11 9.34
C GLN A 163 -4.39 -15.34 10.14
N PRO A 164 -4.11 -14.53 11.17
CA PRO A 164 -2.99 -14.79 12.07
C PRO A 164 -3.29 -16.06 12.87
N ARG A 165 -2.59 -17.16 12.54
CA ARG A 165 -2.62 -18.41 13.28
C ARG A 165 -1.38 -18.48 14.15
N GLY A 166 -1.53 -18.92 15.40
CA GLY A 166 -0.42 -19.07 16.36
C GLY A 166 -0.08 -17.81 17.16
N LEU A 167 -0.74 -16.68 16.88
CA LEU A 167 -0.47 -15.40 17.53
C LEU A 167 -0.93 -15.39 18.99
N SER A 168 -0.01 -15.16 19.93
CA SER A 168 -0.35 -15.06 21.34
C SER A 168 -0.71 -13.63 21.75
N GLU A 169 -1.70 -13.49 22.66
CA GLU A 169 -2.02 -12.18 23.28
C GLU A 169 -0.83 -11.61 24.07
N ARG A 170 0.08 -12.48 24.53
CA ARG A 170 1.33 -12.05 25.17
C ARG A 170 2.20 -11.26 24.20
N SER A 171 2.37 -11.73 22.96
CA SER A 171 3.17 -11.04 21.94
C SER A 171 2.53 -9.72 21.52
N LEU A 172 1.21 -9.70 21.37
CA LEU A 172 0.45 -8.47 21.11
C LEU A 172 0.65 -7.44 22.23
N THR A 173 0.43 -7.85 23.48
CA THR A 173 0.59 -6.99 24.66
C THR A 173 2.04 -6.48 24.81
N ALA A 174 3.04 -7.28 24.42
CA ALA A 174 4.43 -6.86 24.46
C ALA A 174 4.73 -5.73 23.46
N LEU A 175 4.19 -5.83 22.24
CA LEU A 175 4.33 -4.80 21.20
C LEU A 175 3.54 -3.53 21.51
N GLU A 176 2.37 -3.67 22.15
CA GLU A 176 1.50 -2.55 22.54
C GLU A 176 2.16 -1.53 23.47
N ARG A 177 3.27 -1.91 24.12
CA ARG A 177 4.09 -1.01 24.94
C ARG A 177 4.85 0.04 24.12
N PHE A 178 5.05 -0.22 22.82
CA PHE A 178 5.89 0.61 21.94
C PHE A 178 5.08 1.26 20.82
N VAL A 179 4.10 0.55 20.28
CA VAL A 179 3.22 1.01 19.22
C VAL A 179 1.78 0.63 19.55
N ARG A 180 0.82 1.49 19.24
CA ARG A 180 -0.60 1.22 19.48
C ARG A 180 -1.07 -0.08 18.80
N ARG A 181 -2.11 -0.71 19.36
CA ARG A 181 -2.69 -1.94 18.80
C ARG A 181 -3.21 -1.74 17.37
N ARG A 182 -4.02 -0.71 17.13
CA ARG A 182 -4.68 -0.42 15.85
C ARG A 182 -4.10 0.79 15.14
N PRO A 183 -4.15 0.87 13.80
CA PRO A 183 -3.95 2.14 13.11
C PRO A 183 -5.01 3.16 13.55
N PRO A 184 -4.76 4.47 13.39
CA PRO A 184 -5.79 5.46 13.68
C PRO A 184 -6.97 5.19 12.74
N GLU A 185 -8.19 5.21 13.27
CA GLU A 185 -9.36 5.12 12.41
C GLU A 185 -9.32 6.28 11.42
N PRO A 186 -9.47 6.00 10.12
CA PRO A 186 -9.42 7.05 9.13
C PRO A 186 -10.67 7.92 9.29
N ASP A 187 -10.43 9.21 9.47
CA ASP A 187 -11.47 10.22 9.43
C ASP A 187 -11.94 10.42 7.99
N ILE A 188 -13.27 10.40 7.78
CA ILE A 188 -13.84 10.57 6.45
C ILE A 188 -13.53 11.95 5.86
N VAL A 189 -13.43 12.99 6.69
CA VAL A 189 -13.04 14.32 6.24
C VAL A 189 -11.60 14.29 5.72
N ALA A 190 -10.67 13.71 6.49
CA ALA A 190 -9.29 13.52 6.06
C ALA A 190 -9.15 12.66 4.79
N LEU A 191 -9.88 11.55 4.67
CA LEU A 191 -9.89 10.71 3.46
C LEU A 191 -10.42 11.49 2.25
N SER A 192 -11.52 12.23 2.42
CA SER A 192 -12.12 13.04 1.37
C SER A 192 -11.18 14.17 0.92
N ALA A 193 -10.48 14.82 1.85
CA ALA A 193 -9.47 15.84 1.55
C ALA A 193 -8.30 15.28 0.74
N ARG A 194 -7.80 14.09 1.09
CA ARG A 194 -6.77 13.39 0.31
C ARG A 194 -7.25 13.02 -1.08
N ALA A 195 -8.48 12.52 -1.22
CA ALA A 195 -9.07 12.21 -2.51
C ALA A 195 -9.16 13.45 -3.40
N LEU A 196 -9.54 14.61 -2.85
CA LEU A 196 -9.52 15.89 -3.56
C LEU A 196 -8.11 16.24 -4.04
N SER A 197 -7.11 16.17 -3.17
CA SER A 197 -5.71 16.43 -3.58
C SER A 197 -5.23 15.46 -4.67
N ALA A 198 -5.61 14.17 -4.59
CA ALA A 198 -5.29 13.20 -5.63
C ALA A 198 -5.99 13.52 -6.98
N MET A 199 -7.23 14.05 -6.94
CA MET A 199 -7.91 14.54 -8.15
C MET A 199 -7.19 15.72 -8.78
N GLU A 200 -6.73 16.69 -7.97
CA GLU A 200 -5.91 17.81 -8.49
C GLU A 200 -4.67 17.29 -9.20
N GLN A 201 -3.95 16.36 -8.56
CA GLN A 201 -2.75 15.74 -9.14
C GLN A 201 -3.06 15.06 -10.48
N VAL A 202 -4.10 14.22 -10.54
CA VAL A 202 -4.53 13.51 -11.77
C VAL A 202 -4.85 14.48 -12.91
N LEU A 203 -5.28 15.70 -12.61
CA LEU A 203 -5.62 16.72 -13.60
C LEU A 203 -4.43 17.59 -14.02
N THR A 204 -3.25 17.39 -13.45
CA THR A 204 -2.04 18.10 -13.87
C THR A 204 -1.39 17.46 -15.10
N PRO A 205 -0.94 18.25 -16.10
CA PRO A 205 -0.23 17.70 -17.26
C PRO A 205 1.02 16.88 -16.92
N ALA A 206 1.76 17.27 -15.88
CA ALA A 206 2.94 16.54 -15.42
C ALA A 206 2.58 15.11 -14.97
N THR A 207 1.42 14.93 -14.34
CA THR A 207 0.93 13.60 -13.96
C THR A 207 0.55 12.76 -15.17
N TRP A 208 0.03 13.35 -16.25
CA TRP A 208 -0.35 12.58 -17.45
C TRP A 208 0.85 11.87 -18.10
N GLU A 209 2.03 12.49 -18.07
CA GLU A 209 3.27 11.84 -18.54
C GLU A 209 3.66 10.62 -17.68
N VAL A 210 3.42 10.68 -16.36
CA VAL A 210 3.65 9.55 -15.45
C VAL A 210 2.63 8.43 -15.67
N LEU A 211 1.40 8.78 -16.03
CA LEU A 211 0.30 7.85 -16.30
C LEU A 211 0.32 7.29 -17.73
N ARG A 212 1.20 7.79 -18.61
CA ARG A 212 1.28 7.38 -20.01
C ARG A 212 1.54 5.88 -20.12
N LEU A 213 0.90 5.25 -21.11
CA LEU A 213 1.12 3.85 -21.42
C LEU A 213 2.57 3.66 -21.90
N THR A 214 3.25 2.66 -21.34
CA THR A 214 4.68 2.37 -21.62
C THR A 214 4.88 1.50 -22.86
N SER A 215 3.84 0.81 -23.31
CA SER A 215 3.84 -0.05 -24.50
C SER A 215 2.49 -0.01 -25.19
N GLU A 216 2.50 0.10 -26.52
CA GLU A 216 1.31 -0.05 -27.38
C GLU A 216 1.06 -1.53 -27.75
N ASP A 217 2.11 -2.36 -27.73
CA ASP A 217 2.08 -3.73 -28.28
C ASP A 217 1.97 -4.82 -27.22
N THR A 218 2.47 -4.58 -26.01
CA THR A 218 2.34 -5.49 -24.88
C THR A 218 1.35 -4.91 -23.89
N PHE A 219 0.39 -5.73 -23.45
CA PHE A 219 -0.57 -5.38 -22.41
C PHE A 219 0.12 -5.36 -21.04
N ASP A 220 1.18 -4.57 -20.92
CA ASP A 220 1.88 -4.27 -19.68
C ASP A 220 1.20 -3.04 -19.09
N TRP A 221 0.06 -3.31 -18.45
CA TRP A 221 -0.88 -2.29 -18.00
C TRP A 221 -0.32 -1.46 -16.84
N LEU A 222 0.86 -1.77 -16.30
CA LEU A 222 1.49 -0.99 -15.24
C LEU A 222 2.61 -0.13 -15.79
N PRO A 223 2.56 1.20 -15.59
CA PRO A 223 3.69 2.04 -15.92
C PRO A 223 4.89 1.69 -15.03
N THR A 224 6.07 2.02 -15.54
CA THR A 224 7.36 1.89 -14.84
C THR A 224 7.39 2.59 -13.49
N ASN A 225 6.49 3.56 -13.26
CA ASN A 225 6.30 4.29 -11.99
C ASN A 225 5.11 3.77 -11.15
N GLY A 226 5.06 2.46 -10.89
CA GLY A 226 3.96 1.82 -10.16
C GLY A 226 3.65 2.45 -8.78
N GLY A 227 4.65 3.04 -8.11
CA GLY A 227 4.46 3.68 -6.80
C GLY A 227 3.50 4.87 -6.81
N PHE A 228 3.54 5.72 -7.85
CA PHE A 228 2.68 6.90 -7.92
C PHE A 228 1.22 6.55 -8.21
N ILE A 229 0.97 5.60 -9.12
CA ILE A 229 -0.40 5.13 -9.42
C ILE A 229 -1.05 4.48 -8.22
N ARG A 230 -0.29 3.67 -7.48
CA ARG A 230 -0.75 3.01 -6.27
C ARG A 230 -1.20 4.03 -5.21
N ASP A 231 -0.43 5.09 -5.03
CA ASP A 231 -0.79 6.17 -4.11
C ASP A 231 -2.07 6.89 -4.53
N LEU A 232 -2.18 7.29 -5.81
CA LEU A 232 -3.40 7.88 -6.36
C LEU A 232 -4.60 6.96 -6.22
N ALA A 233 -4.44 5.67 -6.53
CA ALA A 233 -5.52 4.70 -6.45
C ALA A 233 -6.07 4.57 -5.03
N TYR A 234 -5.18 4.46 -4.03
CA TYR A 234 -5.60 4.46 -2.63
C TYR A 234 -6.35 5.74 -2.28
N ASP A 235 -5.76 6.90 -2.59
CA ASP A 235 -6.30 8.20 -2.21
C ASP A 235 -7.70 8.45 -2.81
N LEU A 236 -7.94 8.02 -4.05
CA LEU A 236 -9.24 8.16 -4.72
C LEU A 236 -10.32 7.19 -4.21
N LEU A 237 -9.92 5.99 -3.77
CA LEU A 237 -10.85 4.89 -3.48
C LEU A 237 -11.09 4.65 -1.98
N ALA A 238 -10.17 5.08 -1.10
CA ALA A 238 -10.32 4.92 0.35
C ALA A 238 -11.62 5.52 0.93
N PRO A 239 -12.12 6.69 0.48
CA PRO A 239 -13.43 7.17 0.92
C PRO A 239 -14.59 6.21 0.59
N LEU A 240 -14.49 5.51 -0.55
CA LEU A 240 -15.52 4.54 -0.96
C LEU A 240 -15.44 3.24 -0.16
N ALA A 241 -14.23 2.81 0.23
CA ALA A 241 -14.06 1.71 1.18
C ALA A 241 -14.63 2.05 2.56
N PHE A 242 -14.41 3.29 3.03
CA PHE A 242 -15.02 3.79 4.26
C PHE A 242 -16.56 3.76 4.19
N LEU A 243 -17.14 4.22 3.08
CA LEU A 243 -18.59 4.11 2.85
C LEU A 243 -19.05 2.66 2.93
N GLN A 244 -18.34 1.72 2.29
CA GLN A 244 -18.74 0.32 2.27
C GLN A 244 -18.76 -0.27 3.69
N LEU A 245 -17.75 0.03 4.50
CA LEU A 245 -17.65 -0.46 5.87
C LEU A 245 -18.75 0.10 6.78
N ASN A 246 -19.17 1.34 6.55
CA ASN A 246 -20.07 2.08 7.43
C ASN A 246 -21.50 2.23 6.88
N ARG A 247 -21.82 1.59 5.74
CA ARG A 247 -23.11 1.75 5.06
C ARG A 247 -24.29 1.44 5.97
N ASP A 248 -24.22 0.32 6.71
CA ASP A 248 -25.31 -0.12 7.59
C ASP A 248 -25.38 0.69 8.89
N ARG A 249 -24.33 1.47 9.20
CA ARG A 249 -24.24 2.31 10.41
C ARG A 249 -24.67 3.76 10.13
N ASP A 250 -24.81 4.17 8.87
CA ASP A 250 -25.18 5.54 8.51
C ASP A 250 -26.69 5.78 8.60
N THR A 251 -27.20 5.94 9.81
CA THR A 251 -28.63 6.23 10.04
C THR A 251 -28.99 7.70 9.79
N SER A 252 -28.02 8.61 9.77
CA SER A 252 -28.25 10.06 9.62
C SER A 252 -28.19 10.52 8.17
N GLY A 253 -27.74 9.66 7.23
CA GLY A 253 -27.49 10.02 5.85
C GLY A 253 -26.24 10.90 5.67
N ALA A 254 -25.35 10.91 6.66
CA ALA A 254 -24.11 11.69 6.63
C ALA A 254 -23.18 11.23 5.50
N LEU A 255 -23.28 9.96 5.08
CA LEU A 255 -22.48 9.39 3.99
C LEU A 255 -23.19 9.48 2.62
N ALA A 256 -24.33 10.17 2.52
CA ALA A 256 -25.02 10.39 1.25
C ALA A 256 -24.13 11.00 0.15
N PRO A 257 -23.20 11.95 0.43
CA PRO A 257 -22.24 12.40 -0.56
C PRO A 257 -21.34 11.27 -1.10
N LEU A 258 -20.85 10.37 -0.23
CA LEU A 258 -20.04 9.23 -0.68
C LEU A 258 -20.85 8.24 -1.51
N SER A 259 -22.13 8.02 -1.16
CA SER A 259 -23.01 7.16 -1.97
C SER A 259 -23.12 7.69 -3.40
N ARG A 260 -23.29 9.01 -3.57
CA ARG A 260 -23.29 9.63 -4.90
C ARG A 260 -21.94 9.55 -5.61
N ALA A 261 -20.84 9.68 -4.87
CA ALA A 261 -19.48 9.50 -5.40
C ALA A 261 -19.24 8.06 -5.90
N SER A 262 -19.78 7.07 -5.19
CA SER A 262 -19.77 5.66 -5.57
C SER A 262 -20.67 5.38 -6.78
N ASP A 263 -21.87 5.96 -6.79
CA ASP A 263 -22.81 5.87 -7.90
C ASP A 263 -22.22 6.42 -9.20
N ALA A 264 -21.46 7.52 -9.13
CA ALA A 264 -20.79 8.08 -10.31
C ALA A 264 -19.84 7.06 -10.97
N LEU A 265 -19.08 6.32 -10.16
CA LEU A 265 -18.16 5.29 -10.66
C LEU A 265 -18.90 4.08 -11.24
N THR A 266 -20.09 3.77 -10.68
CA THR A 266 -20.88 2.59 -11.08
C THR A 266 -21.90 2.82 -12.17
N ARG A 267 -22.29 4.08 -12.39
CA ARG A 267 -23.25 4.51 -13.43
C ARG A 267 -22.55 5.26 -14.56
N HIS A 268 -21.32 4.86 -14.88
CA HIS A 268 -20.47 5.55 -15.84
C HIS A 268 -21.10 5.68 -17.24
N GLU A 269 -21.93 4.72 -17.68
CA GLU A 269 -22.67 4.82 -18.95
C GLU A 269 -23.71 5.95 -18.91
N TYR A 270 -24.47 6.05 -17.81
CA TYR A 270 -25.39 7.17 -17.60
C TYR A 270 -24.64 8.50 -17.57
N ILE A 271 -23.49 8.57 -16.89
CA ILE A 271 -22.64 9.77 -16.87
C ILE A 271 -22.21 10.21 -18.28
N ALA A 272 -21.96 9.26 -19.19
CA ALA A 272 -21.66 9.56 -20.58
C ALA A 272 -22.85 10.19 -21.34
N THR A 273 -24.09 9.87 -20.96
CA THR A 273 -25.31 10.45 -21.59
C THR A 273 -25.63 11.88 -21.15
N ILE A 274 -25.05 12.35 -20.03
CA ILE A 274 -25.23 13.73 -19.55
C ILE A 274 -24.75 14.70 -20.63
N ARG A 275 -25.54 15.74 -20.91
CA ARG A 275 -25.24 16.68 -22.00
C ARG A 275 -23.96 17.51 -21.74
N PRO A 276 -23.15 17.76 -22.78
CA PRO A 276 -23.16 17.11 -24.09
C PRO A 276 -22.88 15.60 -24.01
N SER A 277 -23.70 14.76 -24.65
CA SER A 277 -23.50 13.32 -24.61
C SER A 277 -22.15 12.92 -25.22
N LEU A 278 -21.45 11.98 -24.59
CA LEU A 278 -20.23 11.38 -25.11
C LEU A 278 -20.58 10.08 -25.85
N ASP A 279 -19.98 9.88 -27.03
CA ASP A 279 -19.96 8.56 -27.65
C ASP A 279 -19.06 7.65 -26.80
N TYR A 280 -19.68 6.79 -25.99
CA TYR A 280 -19.01 5.93 -25.03
C TYR A 280 -19.62 4.53 -25.12
N SER A 281 -18.78 3.57 -25.48
CA SER A 281 -19.18 2.18 -25.74
C SER A 281 -18.02 1.25 -25.34
N PRO A 282 -17.78 1.05 -24.03
CA PRO A 282 -16.61 0.32 -23.54
C PRO A 282 -16.67 -1.20 -23.78
N TYR A 283 -17.84 -1.70 -24.21
CA TYR A 283 -18.15 -3.11 -24.44
C TYR A 283 -18.18 -3.44 -25.94
N VAL A 284 -17.06 -3.23 -26.63
CA VAL A 284 -16.90 -3.56 -28.06
C VAL A 284 -16.23 -4.93 -28.26
N SER A 285 -16.56 -5.62 -29.35
CA SER A 285 -15.77 -6.77 -29.81
C SER A 285 -14.33 -6.33 -30.10
N SER A 286 -13.35 -7.17 -29.77
CA SER A 286 -11.92 -6.82 -29.90
C SER A 286 -11.47 -5.61 -29.07
N TRP A 287 -12.12 -5.40 -27.91
CA TRP A 287 -11.86 -4.28 -26.99
C TRP A 287 -10.39 -4.00 -26.74
N ARG A 288 -9.51 -5.00 -26.74
CA ARG A 288 -8.06 -4.79 -26.54
C ARG A 288 -7.49 -3.84 -27.57
N HIS A 289 -7.73 -4.07 -28.86
CA HIS A 289 -7.19 -3.24 -29.94
C HIS A 289 -7.92 -1.88 -30.01
N THR A 290 -9.26 -1.92 -29.98
CA THR A 290 -10.08 -0.70 -30.12
C THR A 290 -9.84 0.30 -28.99
N ARG A 291 -9.47 -0.18 -27.79
CA ARG A 291 -9.12 0.68 -26.67
C ARG A 291 -7.89 1.54 -26.91
N TYR A 292 -6.91 1.10 -27.69
CA TYR A 292 -5.74 1.94 -27.99
C TYR A 292 -6.05 2.95 -29.11
N VAL A 293 -6.90 2.57 -30.07
CA VAL A 293 -7.28 3.42 -31.21
C VAL A 293 -8.25 4.53 -30.79
N ASP A 294 -9.29 4.18 -30.03
CA ASP A 294 -10.32 5.12 -29.57
C ASP A 294 -10.53 4.97 -28.06
N GLN A 295 -9.54 5.49 -27.35
CA GLN A 295 -9.47 5.48 -25.89
C GLN A 295 -10.70 6.16 -25.23
N ALA A 296 -11.15 7.28 -25.78
CA ALA A 296 -12.24 8.07 -25.21
C ALA A 296 -13.56 7.28 -25.19
N ARG A 297 -13.84 6.57 -26.28
CA ARG A 297 -15.08 5.80 -26.48
C ARG A 297 -15.02 4.40 -25.90
N CYS A 298 -13.92 3.69 -26.10
CA CYS A 298 -13.87 2.23 -25.92
C CYS A 298 -13.18 1.78 -24.63
N TRP A 299 -12.53 2.69 -23.89
CA TRP A 299 -11.87 2.37 -22.63
C TRP A 299 -12.87 2.33 -21.47
N LEU A 300 -12.85 1.27 -20.67
CA LEU A 300 -13.70 1.17 -19.48
C LEU A 300 -13.26 2.20 -18.42
N GLN A 301 -14.10 3.20 -18.18
CA GLN A 301 -13.82 4.37 -17.33
C GLN A 301 -14.57 4.35 -15.98
N GLY A 302 -15.33 3.29 -15.71
CA GLY A 302 -15.95 2.99 -14.43
C GLY A 302 -15.98 1.49 -14.19
N MET A 303 -16.91 0.99 -13.39
CA MET A 303 -17.08 -0.45 -13.17
C MET A 303 -18.49 -0.77 -12.66
N SER A 304 -18.95 -2.01 -12.73
CA SER A 304 -20.23 -2.38 -12.10
C SER A 304 -20.18 -2.26 -10.57
N THR A 305 -21.36 -2.18 -9.93
CA THR A 305 -21.47 -2.16 -8.46
C THR A 305 -20.82 -3.38 -7.80
N GLU A 306 -21.01 -4.58 -8.39
CA GLU A 306 -20.39 -5.82 -7.88
C GLU A 306 -18.87 -5.77 -7.99
N GLN A 307 -18.35 -5.32 -9.13
CA GLN A 307 -16.90 -5.14 -9.31
C GLN A 307 -16.35 -4.14 -8.30
N LEU A 308 -16.97 -2.97 -8.13
CA LEU A 308 -16.51 -2.00 -7.15
C LEU A 308 -16.48 -2.61 -5.75
N SER A 309 -17.60 -3.20 -5.30
CA SER A 309 -17.70 -3.75 -3.95
C SER A 309 -16.69 -4.87 -3.70
N SER A 310 -16.57 -5.82 -4.63
CA SER A 310 -15.59 -6.92 -4.55
C SER A 310 -14.16 -6.39 -4.46
N ARG A 311 -13.81 -5.35 -5.21
CA ARG A 311 -12.45 -4.79 -5.27
C ARG A 311 -12.13 -3.96 -4.03
N LEU A 312 -13.08 -3.15 -3.54
CA LEU A 312 -12.94 -2.44 -2.27
C LEU A 312 -12.71 -3.45 -1.13
N SER A 313 -13.52 -4.51 -1.04
CA SER A 313 -13.33 -5.58 -0.05
C SER A 313 -11.96 -6.24 -0.16
N ARG A 314 -11.51 -6.55 -1.39
CA ARG A 314 -10.26 -7.28 -1.59
C ARG A 314 -9.01 -6.46 -1.27
N PHE A 315 -9.01 -5.17 -1.57
CA PHE A 315 -7.80 -4.34 -1.59
C PHE A 315 -7.78 -3.23 -0.55
N LEU A 316 -8.94 -2.70 -0.16
CA LEU A 316 -9.05 -1.51 0.70
C LEU A 316 -9.76 -1.78 2.01
N LEU A 317 -10.26 -3.00 2.22
CA LEU A 317 -10.67 -3.47 3.53
C LEU A 317 -9.65 -4.49 4.02
N ALA A 318 -9.28 -4.38 5.28
CA ALA A 318 -8.40 -5.29 5.98
C ALA A 318 -9.09 -5.78 7.25
N PRO A 319 -9.00 -7.08 7.58
CA PRO A 319 -9.50 -7.56 8.86
C PRO A 319 -8.63 -6.97 9.98
N GLY A 320 -9.25 -6.52 11.07
CA GLY A 320 -8.58 -6.14 12.31
C GLY A 320 -8.25 -7.36 13.17
N LEU A 321 -7.32 -7.21 14.11
CA LEU A 321 -6.97 -8.25 15.08
C LEU A 321 -8.09 -8.54 16.09
N ASP A 322 -9.12 -7.69 16.19
CA ASP A 322 -10.33 -7.92 17.00
C ASP A 322 -11.43 -8.69 16.25
N GLY A 323 -11.19 -9.05 14.98
CA GLY A 323 -12.16 -9.71 14.11
C GLY A 323 -13.10 -8.79 13.33
N GLY A 324 -13.06 -7.47 13.54
CA GLY A 324 -13.82 -6.50 12.75
C GLY A 324 -13.05 -6.04 11.52
N ASP A 325 -13.74 -5.75 10.41
CA ASP A 325 -13.11 -5.13 9.24
C ASP A 325 -12.83 -3.64 9.48
N ARG A 326 -11.77 -3.15 8.85
CA ARG A 326 -11.41 -1.73 8.79
C ARG A 326 -10.95 -1.36 7.39
N VAL A 327 -10.88 -0.07 7.11
CA VAL A 327 -10.18 0.40 5.90
C VAL A 327 -8.69 0.05 6.06
N ALA A 328 -8.13 -0.60 5.04
CA ALA A 328 -6.70 -0.90 4.96
C ALA A 328 -5.92 0.42 5.00
N THR A 329 -4.75 0.46 5.62
CA THR A 329 -3.92 1.66 5.58
C THR A 329 -3.28 1.83 4.21
N LYS A 330 -2.75 3.03 3.93
CA LYS A 330 -2.06 3.29 2.67
C LYS A 330 -0.89 2.30 2.49
N GLU A 331 -0.17 1.99 3.55
CA GLU A 331 0.97 1.07 3.51
C GLU A 331 0.56 -0.39 3.28
N GLU A 332 -0.55 -0.85 3.86
CA GLU A 332 -1.08 -2.18 3.59
C GLU A 332 -1.54 -2.33 2.14
N PHE A 333 -2.26 -1.34 1.62
CA PHE A 333 -2.64 -1.31 0.20
C PHE A 333 -1.41 -1.35 -0.70
N LYS A 334 -0.38 -0.57 -0.36
CA LYS A 334 0.86 -0.51 -1.14
C LYS A 334 1.56 -1.88 -1.22
N LEU A 335 1.64 -2.58 -0.08
CA LEU A 335 2.25 -3.90 0.00
C LEU A 335 1.46 -4.95 -0.78
N GLU A 336 0.14 -4.94 -0.66
CA GLU A 336 -0.72 -5.87 -1.41
C GLU A 336 -0.66 -5.60 -2.91
N PHE A 337 -0.60 -4.32 -3.31
CA PHE A 337 -0.41 -3.90 -4.68
C PHE A 337 0.90 -4.48 -5.25
N ASP A 338 2.04 -4.22 -4.59
CA ASP A 338 3.36 -4.69 -5.01
C ASP A 338 3.42 -6.21 -5.07
N ARG A 339 2.83 -6.89 -4.09
CA ARG A 339 2.73 -8.35 -4.08
C ARG A 339 2.04 -8.86 -5.34
N ILE A 340 0.91 -8.27 -5.73
CA ILE A 340 0.16 -8.68 -6.93
C ILE A 340 0.95 -8.42 -8.21
N LEU A 341 1.73 -7.33 -8.25
CA LEU A 341 2.59 -7.05 -9.40
C LEU A 341 3.64 -8.11 -9.58
N LEU A 342 4.28 -8.48 -8.47
CA LEU A 342 5.33 -9.48 -8.42
C LEU A 342 4.75 -10.90 -8.51
N SER A 343 3.47 -11.10 -8.20
CA SER A 343 2.84 -12.40 -8.28
C SER A 343 2.72 -12.86 -9.72
N GLY A 344 2.96 -14.15 -9.97
CA GLY A 344 2.69 -14.79 -11.27
C GLY A 344 1.21 -14.85 -11.65
N SER A 345 0.29 -14.40 -10.77
CA SER A 345 -1.14 -14.60 -10.92
C SER A 345 -1.76 -13.57 -11.87
N GLN A 346 -2.04 -14.01 -13.10
CA GLN A 346 -2.74 -13.17 -14.08
C GLN A 346 -4.14 -12.77 -13.60
N HIS A 347 -4.81 -13.61 -12.79
CA HIS A 347 -6.13 -13.31 -12.25
C HIS A 347 -6.08 -12.14 -11.26
N GLU A 348 -5.14 -12.16 -10.31
CA GLU A 348 -4.96 -11.07 -9.35
C GLU A 348 -4.55 -9.77 -10.05
N ARG A 349 -3.64 -9.87 -11.02
CA ARG A 349 -3.22 -8.73 -11.85
C ARG A 349 -4.39 -8.13 -12.61
N ARG A 350 -5.25 -8.93 -13.24
CA ARG A 350 -6.48 -8.42 -13.90
C ARG A 350 -7.43 -7.77 -12.90
N SER A 351 -7.57 -8.35 -11.72
CA SER A 351 -8.41 -7.82 -10.64
C SER A 351 -7.96 -6.41 -10.24
N LEU A 352 -6.67 -6.25 -9.96
CA LEU A 352 -6.07 -4.96 -9.65
C LEU A 352 -6.14 -4.01 -10.84
N GLY A 353 -5.87 -4.49 -12.06
CA GLY A 353 -5.94 -3.72 -13.29
C GLY A 353 -7.31 -3.10 -13.54
N VAL A 354 -8.40 -3.81 -13.23
CA VAL A 354 -9.77 -3.24 -13.30
C VAL A 354 -9.96 -2.09 -12.32
N LEU A 355 -9.43 -2.22 -11.09
CA LEU A 355 -9.56 -1.20 -10.05
C LEU A 355 -8.93 0.14 -10.47
N ILE A 356 -7.77 0.08 -11.13
CA ILE A 356 -7.00 1.26 -11.52
C ILE A 356 -7.05 1.57 -13.03
N ASN A 357 -7.91 0.85 -13.77
CA ASN A 357 -8.04 0.97 -15.22
C ASN A 357 -8.27 2.41 -15.72
N PRO A 358 -9.08 3.25 -15.06
CA PRO A 358 -9.31 4.61 -15.52
C PRO A 358 -8.10 5.54 -15.40
N LEU A 359 -7.10 5.20 -14.56
CA LEU A 359 -5.90 6.01 -14.37
C LEU A 359 -4.86 5.81 -15.48
N PHE A 360 -4.87 4.67 -16.18
CA PHE A 360 -3.90 4.41 -17.24
C PHE A 360 -4.12 5.28 -18.46
N GLY A 361 -3.07 5.95 -18.91
CA GLY A 361 -3.10 6.88 -20.03
C GLY A 361 -4.09 8.02 -19.81
N PHE A 362 -4.41 8.36 -18.56
CA PHE A 362 -5.43 9.35 -18.25
C PHE A 362 -5.02 10.72 -18.78
N THR A 363 -5.89 11.28 -19.60
CA THR A 363 -6.03 12.71 -19.86
C THR A 363 -7.53 13.03 -19.92
N PRO A 364 -7.92 14.31 -19.81
CA PRO A 364 -9.31 14.74 -20.06
C PRO A 364 -9.87 14.27 -21.42
N THR A 365 -9.02 14.13 -22.43
CA THR A 365 -9.43 13.73 -23.79
C THR A 365 -9.51 12.21 -23.96
N THR A 366 -8.60 11.45 -23.35
CA THR A 366 -8.60 9.97 -23.45
C THR A 366 -9.57 9.32 -22.47
N ARG A 367 -9.94 10.01 -21.38
CA ARG A 367 -10.84 9.50 -20.33
C ARG A 367 -11.94 10.52 -19.96
N PRO A 368 -12.75 11.00 -20.93
CA PRO A 368 -13.72 12.08 -20.69
C PRO A 368 -14.88 11.67 -19.77
N VAL A 369 -15.27 10.40 -19.74
CA VAL A 369 -16.27 9.88 -18.79
C VAL A 369 -15.70 9.84 -17.38
N TYR A 370 -14.46 9.36 -17.22
CA TYR A 370 -13.82 9.34 -15.91
C TYR A 370 -13.59 10.75 -15.37
N LEU A 371 -13.25 11.72 -16.23
CA LEU A 371 -13.19 13.13 -15.83
C LEU A 371 -14.50 13.61 -15.20
N ARG A 372 -15.66 13.25 -15.78
CA ARG A 372 -16.97 13.58 -15.20
C ARG A 372 -17.21 12.87 -13.86
N ILE A 373 -16.76 11.63 -13.73
CA ILE A 373 -16.81 10.89 -12.47
C ILE A 373 -16.00 11.64 -11.40
N LEU A 374 -14.75 12.02 -11.70
CA LEU A 374 -13.90 12.80 -10.79
C LEU A 374 -14.56 14.14 -10.41
N ALA A 375 -15.20 14.84 -11.36
CA ALA A 375 -15.92 16.09 -11.07
C ALA A 375 -17.08 15.90 -10.09
N ILE A 376 -17.87 14.83 -10.25
CA ILE A 376 -18.98 14.50 -9.34
C ILE A 376 -18.43 14.11 -7.96
N GLN A 377 -17.39 13.27 -7.92
CA GLN A 377 -16.75 12.85 -6.67
C GLN A 377 -16.14 14.06 -5.94
N ALA A 378 -15.44 14.95 -6.63
CA ALA A 378 -14.91 16.18 -6.07
C ALA A 378 -16.00 17.02 -5.41
N LYS A 379 -17.14 17.23 -6.08
CA LYS A 379 -18.29 17.94 -5.50
C LYS A 379 -18.83 17.26 -4.24
N CYS A 380 -18.85 15.94 -4.21
CA CYS A 380 -19.31 15.18 -3.06
C CYS A 380 -18.32 15.28 -1.89
N TYR A 381 -17.02 15.13 -2.15
CA TYR A 381 -15.97 15.23 -1.13
C TYR A 381 -15.82 16.65 -0.58
N GLY A 382 -15.96 17.69 -1.43
CA GLY A 382 -15.95 19.09 -0.98
C GLY A 382 -17.06 19.42 0.03
N ARG A 383 -18.23 18.77 -0.09
CA ARG A 383 -19.31 18.92 0.91
C ARG A 383 -18.94 18.33 2.26
N LEU A 384 -18.19 17.22 2.28
CA LEU A 384 -17.75 16.57 3.51
C LEU A 384 -16.64 17.36 4.20
N THR A 385 -15.75 17.99 3.43
CA THR A 385 -14.62 18.73 3.97
C THR A 385 -14.95 20.18 4.36
N GLY A 386 -16.16 20.66 4.05
CA GLY A 386 -16.51 22.08 4.17
C GLY A 386 -15.68 22.99 3.25
N GLY A 387 -14.88 22.41 2.36
CA GLY A 387 -13.96 23.12 1.47
C GLY A 387 -14.69 23.66 0.23
N TYR A 388 -14.38 24.91 -0.11
CA TYR A 388 -14.82 25.50 -1.37
C TYR A 388 -14.04 24.85 -2.53
N LEU A 389 -14.76 24.29 -3.51
CA LEU A 389 -14.20 23.69 -4.74
C LEU A 389 -13.42 24.69 -5.63
N SER A 390 -13.27 25.95 -5.21
CA SER A 390 -12.86 27.07 -6.05
C SER A 390 -11.43 27.01 -6.58
N GLY A 391 -10.60 26.06 -6.14
CA GLY A 391 -9.22 25.88 -6.63
C GLY A 391 -8.92 24.55 -7.33
N LEU A 392 -9.80 23.55 -7.25
CA LEU A 392 -9.53 22.17 -7.70
C LEU A 392 -9.46 22.01 -9.22
N PHE A 393 -10.15 22.89 -9.92
CA PHE A 393 -10.22 22.88 -11.36
C PHE A 393 -9.77 24.26 -11.83
N GLY A 394 -8.69 24.33 -12.63
CA GLY A 394 -8.39 25.55 -13.38
C GLY A 394 -9.62 25.98 -14.18
N ASP A 395 -9.76 27.26 -14.49
CA ASP A 395 -10.99 27.83 -15.07
C ASP A 395 -11.54 27.02 -16.26
N ASP A 396 -10.67 26.40 -17.06
CA ASP A 396 -11.05 25.53 -18.17
C ASP A 396 -11.66 24.18 -17.74
N VAL A 397 -11.04 23.49 -16.78
CA VAL A 397 -11.57 22.22 -16.25
C VAL A 397 -12.81 22.49 -15.40
N ARG A 398 -12.87 23.66 -14.77
CA ARG A 398 -14.00 24.13 -13.98
C ARG A 398 -15.18 24.45 -14.89
N ALA A 399 -14.97 25.20 -15.96
CA ALA A 399 -16.00 25.48 -16.96
C ALA A 399 -16.50 24.20 -17.62
N ALA A 400 -15.63 23.23 -17.87
CA ALA A 400 -16.02 21.90 -18.32
C ALA A 400 -16.87 21.18 -17.25
N ALA A 401 -16.36 21.03 -16.02
CA ALA A 401 -17.03 20.37 -14.90
C ALA A 401 -18.37 21.01 -14.52
N GLU A 402 -18.44 22.34 -14.43
CA GLU A 402 -19.62 23.12 -14.07
C GLU A 402 -20.72 23.03 -15.13
N ARG A 403 -20.38 22.94 -16.42
CA ARG A 403 -21.37 22.63 -17.48
C ARG A 403 -22.03 21.26 -17.28
N PHE A 404 -21.36 20.30 -16.64
CA PHE A 404 -21.89 18.96 -16.38
C PHE A 404 -22.61 18.81 -15.02
N LEU A 405 -22.31 19.69 -14.06
CA LEU A 405 -22.80 19.62 -12.67
C LEU A 405 -24.04 20.48 -12.40
N GLN A 406 -24.55 21.20 -13.40
CA GLN A 406 -25.88 21.80 -13.31
C GLN A 406 -26.92 20.67 -13.21
N PRO A 407 -27.87 20.72 -12.26
CA PRO A 407 -28.97 19.78 -12.27
C PRO A 407 -29.63 19.85 -13.64
N ALA A 408 -29.91 18.68 -14.25
CA ALA A 408 -30.83 18.65 -15.38
C ALA A 408 -32.12 19.37 -14.94
N PRO A 409 -32.70 20.24 -15.80
CA PRO A 409 -33.92 20.97 -15.45
C PRO A 409 -35.04 20.05 -14.98
#